data_AF-A0A354MDS8-F1
#
_entry.id   AF-A0A354MDS8-F1
#
_cell.length_a   1.000
_cell.length_b   1.000
_cell.length_c   1.000
_cell.angle_alpha   90.00
_cell.angle_beta   90.00
_cell.angle_gamma   90.00
#
_symmetry.space_group_name_H-M   'P 1'
#
loop_
_entity.id
_entity.type
_entity.pdbx_description
1 polymer ?
#
loop_
_entity_poly.entity_id
_entity_poly.type
_entity_poly.pdbx_seq_one_letter_code
_entity_poly.pdbx_strand_id
1 'polypeptide(L)'
;MGTYNVPRNLRGETRILVIFTLKSLATTGVGLLVGLIFMYIFSLLKLKSVGIGIMILFAIIGFVIGRFNVPTISQIPITKKIGGAPLSEIILRYIKFKMNRKIYSYTKEEK
;
A
#
# COMPACT_ATOMS: atom_id res chain seq x y z
N MET A 1 -32.34 7.61 2.79
CA MET A 1 -31.39 8.75 2.79
C MET A 1 -30.00 8.20 2.56
N GLY A 2 -29.45 8.33 1.35
CA GLY A 2 -28.13 7.76 1.02
C GLY A 2 -27.03 8.47 1.82
N THR A 3 -26.29 7.72 2.63
CA THR A 3 -25.15 8.24 3.38
C THR A 3 -24.01 8.55 2.41
N TYR A 4 -23.98 9.77 1.88
CA TYR A 4 -22.79 10.27 1.20
C TYR A 4 -21.72 10.50 2.26
N ASN A 5 -20.66 9.69 2.23
CA ASN A 5 -19.45 9.98 3.00
C ASN A 5 -18.86 11.30 2.48
N VAL A 6 -19.17 12.40 3.17
CA VAL A 6 -18.51 13.69 2.95
C VAL A 6 -17.02 13.48 3.24
N PRO A 7 -16.14 13.71 2.27
CA PRO A 7 -14.71 13.49 2.46
C PRO A 7 -14.20 14.48 3.51
N ARG A 8 -13.73 13.95 4.65
CA ARG A 8 -13.34 14.74 5.83
C ARG A 8 -12.12 15.65 5.63
N ASN A 9 -11.48 15.63 4.46
CA ASN A 9 -10.39 16.53 4.11
C ASN A 9 -10.06 16.51 2.60
N LEU A 10 -10.95 17.00 1.73
CA LEU A 10 -10.57 17.29 0.34
C LEU A 10 -10.19 18.77 0.25
N ARG A 11 -8.89 19.08 0.20
CA ARG A 11 -8.35 20.45 -0.01
C ARG A 11 -8.57 20.93 -1.45
N GLY A 12 -9.80 20.82 -1.98
CA GLY A 12 -10.13 21.22 -3.35
C GLY A 12 -9.48 20.38 -4.46
N GLU A 13 -8.93 19.21 -4.13
CA GLU A 13 -8.24 18.35 -5.09
C GLU A 13 -9.20 17.69 -6.08
N THR A 14 -8.80 17.59 -7.35
CA THR A 14 -9.56 16.87 -8.38
C THR A 14 -9.61 15.37 -8.04
N ARG A 15 -10.69 14.67 -8.45
CA ARG A 15 -10.91 13.24 -8.15
C ARG A 15 -9.73 12.34 -8.53
N ILE A 16 -8.93 12.73 -9.53
CA ILE A 16 -7.75 11.98 -9.97
C ILE A 16 -6.62 12.01 -8.92
N LEU A 17 -6.39 13.14 -8.23
CA LEU A 17 -5.34 13.32 -7.23
C LEU A 17 -5.67 12.59 -5.91
N VAL A 18 -6.97 12.41 -5.65
CA VAL A 18 -7.47 11.57 -4.54
C VAL A 18 -7.16 10.10 -4.78
N ILE A 19 -7.08 9.66 -6.04
CA ILE A 19 -6.72 8.28 -6.41
C ILE A 19 -5.19 8.17 -6.51
N PHE A 20 -4.53 9.14 -7.15
CA PHE A 20 -3.08 9.27 -7.29
C PHE A 20 -2.52 10.27 -6.29
N THR A 21 -2.57 9.91 -5.01
CA THR A 21 -1.91 10.70 -3.98
C THR A 21 -0.39 10.62 -4.17
N LEU A 22 0.35 11.64 -3.75
CA LEU A 22 1.82 11.68 -3.83
C LEU A 22 2.48 10.42 -3.23
N LYS A 23 1.89 9.88 -2.15
CA LYS A 23 2.33 8.62 -1.52
C LYS A 23 2.22 7.42 -2.46
N SER A 24 1.07 7.23 -3.11
CA SER A 24 0.86 6.12 -4.04
C SER A 24 1.67 6.28 -5.32
N LEU A 25 1.90 7.52 -5.76
CA LEU A 25 2.76 7.78 -6.91
C LEU A 25 4.22 7.42 -6.60
N ALA A 26 4.71 7.81 -5.42
CA ALA A 26 6.06 7.48 -4.98
C ALA A 26 6.28 5.96 -4.85
N THR A 27 5.35 5.22 -4.22
CA THR A 27 5.47 3.76 -4.10
C THR A 27 5.37 3.03 -5.44
N THR A 28 4.57 3.55 -6.37
CA THR A 28 4.50 3.04 -7.75
C THR A 28 5.82 3.29 -8.48
N GLY A 29 6.43 4.48 -8.31
CA GLY A 29 7.75 4.80 -8.86
C GLY A 29 8.84 3.86 -8.36
N VAL A 30 8.83 3.54 -7.06
CA VAL A 30 9.75 2.52 -6.50
C VAL A 30 9.49 1.14 -7.11
N GLY A 31 8.22 0.73 -7.25
CA GLY A 31 7.84 -0.53 -7.91
C GLY A 31 8.32 -0.60 -9.36
N LEU A 32 8.22 0.51 -10.11
CA LEU A 32 8.73 0.61 -11.48
C LEU A 32 10.26 0.53 -11.54
N LEU A 33 10.98 1.22 -10.64
CA LEU A 33 12.44 1.13 -10.57
C LEU A 33 12.91 -0.30 -10.32
N VAL A 34 12.27 -1.02 -9.40
CA VAL A 34 12.54 -2.44 -9.16
C VAL A 34 12.20 -3.29 -10.38
N GLY A 35 11.04 -3.05 -10.99
CA GLY A 35 10.61 -3.75 -12.21
C GLY A 35 11.55 -3.54 -13.39
N LEU A 36 12.14 -2.35 -13.55
CA LEU A 36 13.12 -2.04 -14.58
C LEU A 36 14.42 -2.83 -14.41
N ILE A 37 14.88 -3.01 -13.16
CA ILE A 37 16.05 -3.86 -12.87
C ILE A 37 15.78 -5.30 -13.32
N PHE A 38 14.61 -5.85 -13.00
CA PHE A 38 14.23 -7.18 -13.48
C PHE A 38 14.12 -7.24 -15.01
N MET A 39 13.50 -6.23 -15.65
CA MET A 39 13.40 -6.16 -17.10
C MET A 39 14.78 -6.16 -17.77
N TYR A 40 15.75 -5.43 -17.21
CA TYR A 40 17.13 -5.41 -17.70
C TYR A 40 17.76 -6.81 -17.65
N ILE A 41 17.60 -7.53 -16.52
CA ILE A 41 18.10 -8.90 -16.36
C ILE A 41 17.45 -9.86 -17.38
N PHE A 42 16.12 -9.81 -17.54
CA PHE A 42 15.42 -10.66 -18.51
C PHE A 42 15.73 -10.31 -19.97
N SER A 43 16.09 -9.05 -20.24
CA SER A 43 16.53 -8.62 -21.57
C SER A 43 17.87 -9.27 -21.96
N LEU A 44 18.77 -9.52 -21.01
CA LEU A 44 20.02 -10.26 -21.27
C LEU A 44 19.75 -11.71 -21.73
N LEU A 45 18.66 -12.30 -21.24
CA LEU A 45 18.21 -13.65 -21.59
C LEU A 45 17.32 -13.70 -22.85
N LYS A 46 17.21 -12.58 -23.59
CA LYS A 46 16.30 -12.40 -24.75
C LYS A 46 14.79 -12.59 -24.43
N LEU A 47 14.40 -12.59 -23.15
CA LEU A 47 13.02 -12.76 -22.69
C LEU A 47 12.36 -11.41 -22.38
N LYS A 48 12.43 -10.47 -23.34
CA LYS A 48 11.93 -9.09 -23.14
C LYS A 48 10.44 -9.04 -22.75
N SER A 49 9.60 -9.86 -23.38
CA SER A 49 8.16 -9.90 -23.11
C SER A 49 7.84 -10.30 -21.67
N VAL A 50 8.61 -11.22 -21.09
CA VAL A 50 8.44 -11.66 -19.70
C VAL A 50 8.86 -10.55 -18.73
N GLY A 51 9.97 -9.87 -19.03
CA GLY A 51 10.44 -8.73 -18.23
C GLY A 51 9.41 -7.60 -18.13
N ILE A 52 8.72 -7.31 -19.23
CA ILE A 52 7.62 -6.32 -19.26
C ILE A 52 6.44 -6.76 -18.39
N GLY A 53 6.04 -8.03 -18.46
CA GLY A 53 4.98 -8.57 -17.61
C GLY A 53 5.29 -8.41 -16.12
N ILE A 54 6.53 -8.69 -15.73
CA ILE A 54 7.01 -8.53 -14.34
C ILE A 54 7.04 -7.05 -13.92
N MET A 55 7.48 -6.16 -14.80
CA MET A 55 7.49 -4.72 -14.53
C MET A 55 6.09 -4.18 -14.23
N ILE A 56 5.09 -4.58 -15.04
CA ILE A 56 3.69 -4.18 -14.84
C ILE A 56 3.16 -4.72 -13.51
N LEU A 57 3.50 -5.98 -13.18
CA LEU A 57 3.11 -6.60 -11.91
C LEU A 57 3.63 -5.80 -10.71
N PHE A 58 4.92 -5.46 -10.70
CA PHE A 58 5.53 -4.68 -9.62
C PHE A 58 4.96 -3.25 -9.53
N ALA A 59 4.63 -2.62 -10.66
CA ALA A 59 3.98 -1.32 -10.67
C ALA A 59 2.59 -1.37 -10.00
N ILE A 60 1.78 -2.38 -10.33
CA ILE A 60 0.45 -2.59 -9.74
C ILE A 60 0.57 -2.85 -8.24
N ILE A 61 1.50 -3.71 -7.81
CA ILE A 61 1.72 -3.99 -6.39
C ILE A 61 2.14 -2.73 -5.63
N GLY A 62 3.07 -1.95 -6.19
CA GLY A 62 3.52 -0.68 -5.62
C GLY A 62 2.39 0.34 -5.48
N PHE A 63 1.48 0.39 -6.46
CA PHE A 63 0.29 1.23 -6.39
C PHE A 63 -0.69 0.77 -5.30
N VAL A 64 -0.94 -0.55 -5.21
CA VAL A 64 -1.85 -1.12 -4.21
C VAL A 64 -1.38 -0.82 -2.79
N ILE A 65 -0.09 -1.01 -2.51
CA ILE A 65 0.50 -0.74 -1.20
C ILE A 65 0.37 0.73 -0.80
N GLY A 66 0.53 1.63 -1.76
CA GLY A 66 0.47 3.07 -1.52
C GLY A 66 -0.95 3.61 -1.37
N ARG A 67 -1.95 2.98 -2.02
CA ARG A 67 -3.31 3.52 -2.11
C ARG A 67 -4.37 2.79 -1.30
N PHE A 68 -4.28 1.47 -1.17
CA PHE A 68 -5.33 0.69 -0.51
C PHE A 68 -5.19 0.77 1.01
N ASN A 69 -6.33 1.01 1.66
CA ASN A 69 -6.49 0.82 3.09
C ASN A 69 -7.10 -0.56 3.32
N VAL A 70 -6.82 -1.17 4.48
CA VAL A 70 -7.37 -2.50 4.79
C VAL A 70 -8.91 -2.42 4.83
N PRO A 71 -9.61 -3.21 4.01
CA PRO A 71 -11.06 -3.27 4.06
C PRO A 71 -11.51 -3.96 5.34
N THR A 72 -12.52 -3.39 6.00
CA THR A 72 -13.19 -4.04 7.12
C THR A 72 -14.09 -5.15 6.60
N ILE A 73 -13.70 -6.40 6.78
CA ILE A 73 -14.54 -7.55 6.45
C ILE A 73 -15.16 -8.04 7.76
N SER A 74 -16.48 -7.89 7.93
CA SER A 74 -17.20 -8.23 9.17
C SER A 74 -16.98 -9.67 9.63
N GLN A 75 -16.65 -10.57 8.71
CA GLN A 75 -16.40 -12.00 8.97
C GLN A 75 -14.99 -12.29 9.49
N ILE A 76 -14.01 -11.38 9.31
CA ILE A 76 -12.63 -11.58 9.74
C ILE A 76 -12.32 -10.59 10.87
N PRO A 77 -12.30 -11.01 12.15
CA PRO A 77 -12.17 -10.11 13.30
C PRO A 77 -10.84 -9.33 13.32
N ILE A 78 -9.79 -9.85 12.67
CA ILE A 78 -8.48 -9.19 12.52
C ILE A 78 -8.62 -7.93 11.63
N THR A 79 -9.37 -8.03 10.53
CA THR A 79 -9.60 -6.89 9.62
C THR A 79 -10.55 -5.86 10.21
N LYS A 80 -11.40 -6.24 11.17
CA LYS A 80 -12.26 -5.31 11.93
C LYS A 80 -11.46 -4.42 12.88
N LYS A 81 -10.38 -4.95 13.49
CA LYS A 81 -9.50 -4.17 14.40
C LYS A 81 -8.50 -3.27 13.66
N ILE A 82 -8.16 -3.60 12.42
CA ILE A 82 -7.15 -2.90 11.60
C ILE A 82 -7.82 -2.11 10.45
N GLY A 83 -9.15 -2.08 10.45
CA GLY A 83 -9.98 -1.47 9.42
C GLY A 83 -9.70 0.00 9.20
N GLY A 84 -9.47 0.39 7.95
CA GLY A 84 -9.18 1.79 7.59
C GLY A 84 -7.74 2.22 7.83
N ALA A 85 -6.87 1.38 8.43
CA ALA A 85 -5.45 1.66 8.50
C ALA A 85 -4.78 1.53 7.12
N PRO A 86 -3.82 2.41 6.78
CA PRO A 86 -3.08 2.33 5.53
C PRO A 86 -2.16 1.09 5.52
N LEU A 87 -2.13 0.39 4.39
CA LEU A 87 -1.35 -0.85 4.23
C LEU A 87 0.15 -0.64 4.50
N SER A 88 0.68 0.53 4.10
CA SER A 88 2.06 0.92 4.34
C SER A 88 2.45 1.00 5.82
N GLU A 89 1.54 1.43 6.70
CA GLU A 89 1.79 1.49 8.14
C GLU A 89 1.85 0.09 8.76
N ILE A 90 1.00 -0.82 8.29
CA ILE A 90 0.99 -2.22 8.74
C ILE A 90 2.29 -2.90 8.32
N ILE A 91 2.73 -2.69 7.08
CA ILE A 91 4.00 -3.22 6.58
C ILE A 91 5.17 -2.65 7.40
N LEU A 92 5.18 -1.34 7.66
CA LEU A 92 6.23 -0.71 8.47
C LEU A 92 6.25 -1.24 9.90
N ARG A 93 5.07 -1.40 10.53
CA ARG A 93 4.93 -1.99 11.87
C ARG A 93 5.42 -3.43 11.89
N TYR A 94 5.13 -4.21 10.86
CA TYR A 94 5.64 -5.57 10.70
C TYR A 94 7.17 -5.60 10.56
N ILE A 95 7.75 -4.74 9.72
CA ILE A 95 9.21 -4.64 9.56
C ILE A 95 9.88 -4.24 10.88
N LYS A 96 9.36 -3.22 11.57
CA LYS A 96 9.86 -2.79 12.89
C LYS A 96 9.76 -3.90 13.93
N PHE A 97 8.65 -4.63 13.94
CA PHE A 97 8.47 -5.80 14.81
C PHE A 97 9.48 -6.90 14.50
N LYS A 98 9.73 -7.21 13.22
CA LYS A 98 10.73 -8.21 12.83
C LYS A 98 12.15 -7.80 13.23
N MET A 99 12.46 -6.51 13.16
CA MET A 99 13.80 -5.97 13.48
C MET A 99 14.06 -5.89 15.00
N ASN A 100 13.11 -5.40 15.79
CA ASN A 100 13.30 -5.18 17.23
C ASN A 100 12.65 -6.23 18.13
N ARG A 101 11.71 -7.05 17.62
CA ARG A 101 10.91 -8.06 18.36
C ARG A 101 10.17 -7.54 19.60
N LYS A 102 10.14 -6.23 19.82
CA LYS A 102 9.43 -5.58 20.92
C LYS A 102 7.98 -5.29 20.53
N ILE A 103 7.05 -5.75 21.37
CA ILE A 103 5.62 -5.47 21.23
C ILE A 103 5.34 -4.23 22.10
N TYR A 104 5.05 -3.10 21.45
CA TYR A 104 4.54 -1.92 22.16
C TYR A 104 3.05 -2.12 22.38
N SER A 105 2.69 -2.65 23.55
CA SER A 105 1.30 -2.64 24.01
C SER A 105 1.06 -1.29 24.69
N TYR A 106 -0.01 -0.60 24.31
CA TYR A 106 -0.51 0.50 25.13
C TYR A 106 -1.06 -0.15 26.41
N THR A 107 -0.37 0.02 27.53
CA THR A 107 -0.98 -0.21 28.84
C THR A 107 -2.18 0.72 28.89
N LYS A 108 -3.38 0.15 29.02
CA LYS A 108 -4.54 0.94 29.41
C LYS A 108 -4.19 1.47 30.79
N GLU A 109 -4.07 2.79 30.92
CA GLU A 109 -4.12 3.42 32.23
C GLU A 109 -5.48 3.01 32.82
N GLU A 110 -5.43 2.10 33.80
CA GLU A 110 -6.57 1.78 34.63
C GLU A 110 -7.02 3.07 35.29
N LYS A 111 -8.30 3.37 35.11
CA LYS A 111 -8.95 4.55 35.68
C LYS A 111 -9.40 4.24 37.09
#